data_AF-A0A7V7UAQ3-F1
#
_entry.id   AF-A0A7V7UAQ3-F1
#
_cell.length_a   1.000
_cell.length_b   1.000
_cell.length_c   1.000
_cell.angle_alpha   90.00
_cell.angle_beta   90.00
_cell.angle_gamma   90.00
#
_symmetry.space_group_name_H-M   'P 1'
#
loop_
_entity.id
_entity.type
_entity.pdbx_description
1 polymer ?
#
loop_
_entity_poly.entity_id
_entity_poly.type
_entity_poly.pdbx_seq_one_letter_code
_entity_poly.pdbx_strand_id
1 'polypeptide(L)'
;MNRSLLKPFRKFADQANLSLDEKSGIIYGKKQGYDVYISQVNQLKAFHITFFIKSNEMLPKSSEMNEIVEANKKYLKHCEVTGYMVKFQTKLGAGFGYKNAINKAMNALDIIITSLRHKDFENTCQACGTTHDLESYILDSAAPAQMCPTCYNNYCQSNEVKKQAEKQKRENIIGGVTGAFIGTLIGSVCIILLGQIGYVASLSGLVMSVCALKGYELLGGKLTKKGIVASSVLIIAMVYLSHRVDYAITIANYFNVDVITSFHSIPDLLAEAIIDSTSYYTNLGMVYVFTLFGAVPTITNTLKNQNASNSNYRLNM
;
A
#
# COMPACT_ATOMS: atom_id res chain seq x y z
N MET A 1 -8.47 -4.70 14.94
CA MET A 1 -9.67 -4.40 14.12
C MET A 1 -10.45 -3.21 14.70
N ASN A 2 -11.24 -2.46 13.90
CA ASN A 2 -12.16 -1.43 14.40
C ASN A 2 -13.30 -2.09 15.21
N ARG A 3 -13.56 -1.61 16.43
CA ARG A 3 -14.58 -2.20 17.33
C ARG A 3 -15.98 -2.27 16.70
N SER A 4 -16.32 -1.34 15.81
CA SER A 4 -17.62 -1.33 15.12
C SER A 4 -17.83 -2.53 14.17
N LEU A 5 -16.75 -3.19 13.74
CA LEU A 5 -16.79 -4.35 12.82
C LEU A 5 -16.82 -5.71 13.54
N LEU A 6 -16.53 -5.75 14.85
CA LEU A 6 -16.54 -6.99 15.64
C LEU A 6 -17.90 -7.69 15.58
N LYS A 7 -18.99 -6.95 15.85
CA LYS A 7 -20.35 -7.51 15.91
C LYS A 7 -20.81 -8.14 14.58
N PRO A 8 -20.71 -7.47 13.42
CA PRO A 8 -21.10 -8.10 12.16
C PRO A 8 -20.20 -9.27 11.77
N PHE A 9 -18.91 -9.25 12.10
CA PHE A 9 -17.98 -10.32 11.71
C PHE A 9 -18.14 -11.54 12.60
N ARG A 10 -18.42 -11.34 13.90
CA ARG A 10 -18.77 -12.42 14.80
C ARG A 10 -20.05 -13.13 14.37
N LYS A 11 -21.07 -12.35 13.98
CA LYS A 11 -22.29 -12.92 13.38
C LYS A 11 -22.01 -13.72 12.11
N PHE A 12 -21.08 -13.27 11.27
CA PHE A 12 -20.69 -14.03 10.08
C PHE A 12 -19.99 -15.34 10.49
N ALA A 13 -19.02 -15.29 11.40
CA ALA A 13 -18.33 -16.46 11.91
C ALA A 13 -19.33 -17.49 12.48
N ASP A 14 -20.26 -17.05 13.33
CA ASP A 14 -21.31 -17.89 13.91
C ASP A 14 -22.19 -18.53 12.83
N GLN A 15 -22.64 -17.75 11.83
CA GLN A 15 -23.46 -18.26 10.72
C GLN A 15 -22.71 -19.25 9.82
N ALA A 16 -21.40 -19.06 9.67
CA ALA A 16 -20.54 -19.94 8.89
C ALA A 16 -20.15 -21.22 9.65
N ASN A 17 -20.36 -21.26 10.98
CA ASN A 17 -19.73 -22.20 11.91
C ASN A 17 -18.20 -22.15 11.83
N LEU A 18 -17.65 -20.93 11.89
CA LEU A 18 -16.23 -20.62 11.88
C LEU A 18 -15.87 -19.78 13.12
N SER A 19 -14.58 -19.66 13.40
CA SER A 19 -14.04 -18.85 14.49
C SER A 19 -13.68 -17.45 14.01
N LEU A 20 -13.75 -16.44 14.88
CA LEU A 20 -13.26 -15.09 14.62
C LEU A 20 -12.02 -14.84 15.46
N ASP A 21 -10.90 -14.51 14.83
CA ASP A 21 -9.77 -13.91 15.52
C ASP A 21 -10.01 -12.41 15.67
N GLU A 22 -10.34 -11.95 16.88
CA GLU A 22 -10.67 -10.54 17.16
C GLU A 22 -9.45 -9.61 16.96
N LYS A 23 -8.22 -10.14 17.05
CA LYS A 23 -6.98 -9.39 16.89
C LYS A 23 -6.78 -8.95 15.44
N SER A 24 -6.78 -9.90 14.51
CA SER A 24 -6.63 -9.67 13.06
C SER A 24 -7.94 -9.27 12.38
N GLY A 25 -9.08 -9.72 12.89
CA GLY A 25 -10.39 -9.59 12.24
C GLY A 25 -10.65 -10.66 11.17
N ILE A 26 -9.81 -11.70 11.10
CA ILE A 26 -9.99 -12.83 10.18
C ILE A 26 -10.96 -13.83 10.79
N ILE A 27 -11.89 -14.28 9.97
CA ILE A 27 -12.75 -15.43 10.27
C ILE A 27 -12.06 -16.66 9.68
N TYR A 28 -11.92 -17.72 10.45
CA TYR A 28 -11.17 -18.91 10.03
C TYR A 28 -11.76 -20.19 10.60
N GLY A 29 -11.41 -21.32 10.01
CA GLY A 29 -11.76 -22.65 10.51
C GLY A 29 -11.92 -23.66 9.39
N LYS A 30 -12.39 -24.85 9.75
CA LYS A 30 -12.62 -25.93 8.79
C LYS A 30 -14.08 -25.97 8.37
N LYS A 31 -14.33 -25.91 7.06
CA LYS A 31 -15.66 -26.08 6.46
C LYS A 31 -15.59 -27.21 5.45
N GLN A 32 -16.38 -28.26 5.68
CA GLN A 32 -16.58 -29.31 4.66
C GLN A 32 -15.26 -29.97 4.17
N GLY A 33 -14.28 -30.07 5.06
CA GLY A 33 -12.94 -30.62 4.79
C GLY A 33 -11.88 -29.58 4.42
N TYR A 34 -12.28 -28.38 4.01
CA TYR A 34 -11.36 -27.30 3.63
C TYR A 34 -11.06 -26.35 4.76
N ASP A 35 -9.81 -25.92 4.85
CA ASP A 35 -9.39 -24.86 5.75
C ASP A 35 -9.64 -23.51 5.07
N VAL A 36 -10.42 -22.66 5.73
CA VAL A 36 -10.99 -21.44 5.15
C VAL A 36 -10.52 -20.23 5.95
N TYR A 37 -10.17 -19.15 5.24
CA TYR A 37 -9.84 -17.86 5.84
C TYR A 37 -10.60 -16.74 5.14
N ILE A 38 -11.31 -15.91 5.90
CA ILE A 38 -12.15 -14.84 5.39
C ILE A 38 -11.72 -13.51 6.00
N SER A 39 -11.39 -12.55 5.14
CA SER A 39 -10.96 -11.20 5.54
C SER A 39 -11.74 -10.13 4.77
N GLN A 40 -11.74 -8.89 5.26
CA GLN A 40 -12.42 -7.78 4.59
C GLN A 40 -11.59 -7.18 3.45
N VAL A 41 -12.24 -6.80 2.36
CA VAL A 41 -11.61 -6.07 1.24
C VAL A 41 -11.54 -4.58 1.58
N ASN A 42 -10.37 -4.00 1.88
CA ASN A 42 -10.13 -2.54 1.94
C ASN A 42 -11.26 -1.68 2.55
N GLN A 43 -11.83 -2.08 3.69
CA GLN A 43 -12.98 -1.44 4.36
C GLN A 43 -14.30 -1.42 3.57
N LEU A 44 -14.36 -2.08 2.42
CA LEU A 44 -15.56 -2.29 1.63
C LEU A 44 -16.46 -3.35 2.29
N LYS A 45 -17.74 -3.33 1.93
CA LYS A 45 -18.72 -4.38 2.27
C LYS A 45 -18.55 -5.60 1.35
N ALA A 46 -17.33 -6.12 1.29
CA ALA A 46 -16.93 -7.28 0.50
C ALA A 46 -15.84 -8.04 1.26
N PHE A 47 -15.69 -9.32 0.94
CA PHE A 47 -14.79 -10.24 1.64
C PHE A 47 -13.86 -10.96 0.65
N HIS A 48 -12.64 -11.23 1.10
CA HIS A 48 -11.75 -12.19 0.50
C HIS A 48 -11.93 -13.54 1.19
N ILE A 49 -12.19 -14.59 0.43
CA ILE A 49 -12.21 -15.99 0.89
C ILE A 49 -10.96 -16.65 0.34
N THR A 50 -10.08 -17.09 1.22
CA THR A 50 -8.74 -17.59 0.90
C THR A 50 -8.63 -19.05 1.24
N PHE A 51 -8.01 -19.79 0.32
CA PHE A 51 -7.71 -21.21 0.43
C PHE A 51 -6.23 -21.43 0.09
N PHE A 52 -5.64 -22.47 0.70
CA PHE A 52 -4.31 -22.96 0.35
C PHE A 52 -4.45 -24.38 -0.14
N ILE A 53 -4.40 -24.56 -1.46
CA ILE A 53 -4.83 -25.79 -2.12
C ILE A 53 -3.89 -26.21 -3.24
N LYS A 54 -3.90 -27.52 -3.54
CA LYS A 54 -3.30 -28.13 -4.73
C LYS A 54 -4.23 -29.20 -5.30
N SER A 55 -3.99 -29.61 -6.53
CA SER A 55 -4.67 -30.75 -7.16
C SER A 55 -3.62 -31.60 -7.87
N ASN A 56 -3.57 -32.91 -7.57
CA ASN A 56 -2.61 -33.86 -8.17
C ASN A 56 -1.16 -33.36 -8.19
N GLU A 57 -0.66 -32.87 -7.05
CA GLU A 57 0.69 -32.27 -6.89
C GLU A 57 0.95 -30.99 -7.72
N MET A 58 -0.06 -30.48 -8.44
CA MET A 58 0.04 -29.26 -9.24
C MET A 58 -0.52 -28.04 -8.51
N LEU A 59 0.06 -26.89 -8.83
CA LEU A 59 -0.45 -25.58 -8.42
C LEU A 59 -1.83 -25.32 -9.04
N PRO A 60 -2.72 -24.60 -8.33
CA PRO A 60 -3.99 -24.16 -8.89
C PRO A 60 -3.74 -23.25 -10.10
N LYS A 61 -4.52 -23.42 -11.17
CA LYS A 61 -4.42 -22.60 -12.38
C LYS A 61 -5.37 -21.42 -12.31
N SER A 62 -4.89 -20.23 -12.68
CA SER A 62 -5.71 -19.02 -12.70
C SER A 62 -6.93 -19.13 -13.64
N SER A 63 -6.80 -19.82 -14.78
CA SER A 63 -7.93 -20.03 -15.70
C SER A 63 -9.06 -20.83 -15.03
N GLU A 64 -8.70 -21.92 -14.36
CA GLU A 64 -9.62 -22.84 -13.70
C GLU A 64 -10.37 -22.19 -12.52
N MET A 65 -9.68 -21.33 -11.77
CA MET A 65 -10.28 -20.57 -10.67
C MET A 65 -11.17 -19.42 -11.19
N ASN A 66 -10.80 -18.80 -12.31
CA ASN A 66 -11.61 -17.78 -12.94
C ASN A 66 -12.90 -18.33 -13.54
N GLU A 67 -12.94 -19.57 -14.03
CA GLU A 67 -14.19 -20.23 -14.45
C GLU A 67 -15.25 -20.23 -13.33
N ILE A 68 -14.83 -20.49 -12.09
CA ILE A 68 -15.72 -20.47 -10.91
C ILE A 68 -16.31 -19.06 -10.72
N VAL A 69 -15.48 -18.03 -10.88
CA VAL A 69 -15.92 -16.63 -10.79
C VAL A 69 -16.88 -16.27 -11.92
N GLU A 70 -16.55 -16.64 -13.16
CA GLU A 70 -17.33 -16.31 -14.35
C GLU A 70 -18.72 -16.96 -14.33
N ALA A 71 -18.80 -18.21 -13.87
CA ALA A 71 -20.07 -18.91 -13.66
C ALA A 71 -20.92 -18.31 -12.51
N ASN A 72 -20.29 -17.61 -11.56
CA ASN A 72 -20.93 -17.17 -10.31
C ASN A 72 -20.79 -15.66 -10.05
N LYS A 73 -20.82 -14.83 -11.10
CA LYS A 73 -20.70 -13.36 -11.05
C LYS A 73 -21.69 -12.66 -10.11
N LYS A 74 -22.79 -13.33 -9.75
CA LYS A 74 -23.75 -12.82 -8.76
C LYS A 74 -23.11 -12.66 -7.37
N TYR A 75 -22.21 -13.57 -7.00
CA TYR A 75 -21.58 -13.63 -5.69
C TYR A 75 -20.09 -13.29 -5.71
N LEU A 76 -19.40 -13.59 -6.81
CA LEU A 76 -17.96 -13.40 -6.98
C LEU A 76 -17.64 -12.25 -7.94
N LYS A 77 -16.55 -11.54 -7.67
CA LYS A 77 -16.05 -10.44 -8.50
C LYS A 77 -14.80 -10.82 -9.28
N HIS A 78 -13.84 -11.48 -8.62
CA HIS A 78 -12.52 -11.81 -9.17
C HIS A 78 -11.85 -12.88 -8.28
N CYS A 79 -10.85 -13.57 -8.82
CA CYS A 79 -9.98 -14.49 -8.09
C CYS A 79 -8.50 -14.23 -8.41
N GLU A 80 -7.67 -14.21 -7.37
CA GLU A 80 -6.22 -14.10 -7.47
C GLU A 80 -5.60 -15.46 -7.10
N VAL A 81 -4.61 -15.90 -7.88
CA VAL A 81 -3.84 -17.12 -7.61
C VAL A 81 -2.37 -16.76 -7.45
N THR A 82 -1.75 -17.21 -6.37
CA THR A 82 -0.33 -16.98 -6.08
C THR A 82 0.27 -18.22 -5.43
N GLY A 83 0.98 -19.03 -6.22
CA GLY A 83 1.44 -20.34 -5.78
C GLY A 83 0.25 -21.21 -5.36
N TYR A 84 0.32 -21.81 -4.17
CA TYR A 84 -0.77 -22.62 -3.60
C TYR A 84 -1.94 -21.79 -3.02
N MET A 85 -1.81 -20.47 -2.93
CA MET A 85 -2.86 -19.61 -2.39
C MET A 85 -3.85 -19.21 -3.49
N VAL A 86 -5.13 -19.38 -3.21
CA VAL A 86 -6.24 -18.92 -4.05
C VAL A 86 -7.13 -18.00 -3.22
N LYS A 87 -7.36 -16.78 -3.71
CA LYS A 87 -8.12 -15.74 -3.02
C LYS A 87 -9.28 -15.25 -3.88
N PHE A 88 -10.49 -15.62 -3.49
CA PHE A 88 -11.72 -15.18 -4.14
C PHE A 88 -12.23 -13.89 -3.50
N GLN A 89 -12.58 -12.91 -4.33
CA GLN A 89 -13.24 -11.68 -3.88
C GLN A 89 -14.74 -11.75 -4.10
N THR A 90 -15.53 -11.51 -3.05
CA THR A 90 -16.98 -11.44 -3.14
C THR A 90 -17.47 -10.10 -3.72
N LYS A 91 -18.65 -10.10 -4.31
CA LYS A 91 -19.33 -8.88 -4.79
C LYS A 91 -19.73 -8.00 -3.60
N LEU A 92 -19.69 -6.68 -3.82
CA LEU A 92 -20.09 -5.69 -2.84
C LEU A 92 -21.54 -5.90 -2.35
N GLY A 93 -21.76 -5.84 -1.03
CA GLY A 93 -23.07 -5.86 -0.41
C GLY A 93 -23.79 -4.51 -0.52
N ALA A 94 -24.98 -4.51 -1.13
CA ALA A 94 -25.85 -3.33 -1.19
C ALA A 94 -26.60 -3.09 0.14
N GLY A 95 -27.11 -1.89 0.36
CA GLY A 95 -27.91 -1.54 1.54
C GLY A 95 -27.10 -1.20 2.80
N PHE A 96 -27.83 -0.98 3.90
CA PHE A 96 -27.24 -0.59 5.20
C PHE A 96 -26.69 -1.79 5.97
N GLY A 97 -25.48 -1.64 6.53
CA GLY A 97 -24.79 -2.69 7.28
C GLY A 97 -24.21 -3.83 6.41
N TYR A 98 -23.88 -4.96 7.06
CA TYR A 98 -23.13 -6.07 6.46
C TYR A 98 -23.98 -7.28 6.04
N LYS A 99 -25.29 -7.29 6.32
CA LYS A 99 -26.15 -8.47 6.10
C LYS A 99 -26.05 -9.02 4.66
N ASN A 100 -26.15 -8.16 3.66
CA ASN A 100 -26.07 -8.57 2.26
C ASN A 100 -24.67 -9.01 1.84
N ALA A 101 -23.62 -8.40 2.40
CA ALA A 101 -22.24 -8.81 2.15
C ALA A 101 -21.96 -10.21 2.73
N ILE A 102 -22.43 -10.45 3.96
CA ILE A 102 -22.31 -11.75 4.65
C ILE A 102 -23.08 -12.82 3.88
N ASN A 103 -24.33 -12.57 3.48
CA ASN A 103 -25.11 -13.53 2.68
C ASN A 103 -24.40 -13.88 1.36
N LYS A 104 -23.84 -12.89 0.65
CA LYS A 104 -23.07 -13.14 -0.58
C LYS A 104 -21.82 -13.97 -0.31
N ALA A 105 -21.13 -13.70 0.80
CA ALA A 105 -19.94 -14.44 1.17
C ALA A 105 -20.24 -15.89 1.58
N MET A 106 -21.35 -16.13 2.31
CA MET A 106 -21.83 -17.48 2.62
C MET A 106 -22.13 -18.29 1.37
N ASN A 107 -22.91 -17.72 0.42
CA ASN A 107 -23.21 -18.39 -0.85
C ASN A 107 -21.93 -18.62 -1.67
N ALA A 108 -21.04 -17.64 -1.73
CA ALA A 108 -19.76 -17.79 -2.41
C ALA A 108 -18.90 -18.91 -1.78
N LEU A 109 -18.87 -19.00 -0.45
CA LEU A 109 -18.12 -20.04 0.27
C LEU A 109 -18.58 -21.45 -0.12
N ASP A 110 -19.89 -21.69 -0.09
CA ASP A 110 -20.46 -23.00 -0.45
C ASP A 110 -20.20 -23.35 -1.93
N ILE A 111 -20.34 -22.38 -2.83
CA ILE A 111 -20.05 -22.55 -4.27
C ILE A 111 -18.58 -22.91 -4.50
N ILE A 112 -17.67 -22.18 -3.87
CA ILE A 112 -16.22 -22.40 -4.02
C ILE A 112 -15.87 -23.79 -3.51
N ILE A 113 -16.25 -24.13 -2.28
CA ILE A 113 -15.95 -25.45 -1.69
C ILE A 113 -16.50 -26.60 -2.55
N THR A 114 -17.71 -26.46 -3.07
CA THR A 114 -18.31 -27.48 -3.94
C THR A 114 -17.50 -27.65 -5.24
N SER A 115 -17.07 -26.54 -5.83
CA SER A 115 -16.26 -26.54 -7.05
C SER A 115 -14.86 -27.09 -6.82
N LEU A 116 -14.22 -26.77 -5.69
CA LEU A 116 -12.92 -27.29 -5.29
C LEU A 116 -12.98 -28.81 -5.08
N ARG A 117 -14.04 -29.31 -4.43
CA ARG A 117 -14.24 -30.75 -4.23
C ARG A 117 -14.43 -31.48 -5.55
N HIS A 118 -15.23 -30.95 -6.46
CA HIS A 118 -15.46 -31.56 -7.78
C HIS A 118 -14.17 -31.65 -8.62
N LYS A 119 -13.22 -30.73 -8.38
CA LYS A 119 -11.93 -30.64 -9.08
C LYS A 119 -10.79 -31.31 -8.29
N ASP A 120 -11.12 -32.10 -7.26
CA ASP A 120 -10.18 -32.84 -6.41
C ASP A 120 -9.06 -31.99 -5.80
N PHE A 121 -9.37 -30.76 -5.41
CA PHE A 121 -8.43 -29.93 -4.66
C PHE A 121 -8.37 -30.36 -3.19
N GLU A 122 -7.17 -30.31 -2.60
CA GLU A 122 -6.95 -30.62 -1.18
C GLU A 122 -6.14 -29.52 -0.49
N ASN A 123 -6.28 -29.41 0.83
CA ASN A 123 -5.56 -28.43 1.64
C ASN A 123 -4.06 -28.70 1.60
N THR A 124 -3.26 -27.63 1.52
CA THR A 124 -1.81 -27.77 1.42
C THR A 124 -1.06 -26.65 2.15
N CYS A 125 0.21 -26.89 2.43
CA CYS A 125 1.14 -25.88 2.93
C CYS A 125 1.42 -24.87 1.82
N GLN A 126 1.19 -23.59 2.13
CA GLN A 126 1.39 -22.47 1.21
C GLN A 126 2.83 -22.40 0.66
N ALA A 127 3.82 -22.88 1.42
CA ALA A 127 5.24 -22.76 1.05
C ALA A 127 5.78 -23.96 0.28
N CYS A 128 5.46 -25.20 0.69
CA CYS A 128 6.08 -26.40 0.14
C CYS A 128 5.12 -27.39 -0.52
N GLY A 129 3.80 -27.17 -0.44
CA GLY A 129 2.84 -28.08 -1.08
C GLY A 129 2.58 -29.39 -0.33
N THR A 130 3.13 -29.60 0.86
CA THR A 130 2.79 -30.78 1.68
C THR A 130 1.33 -30.72 2.14
N THR A 131 0.69 -31.87 2.32
CA THR A 131 -0.67 -32.01 2.86
C THR A 131 -0.67 -32.49 4.31
N HIS A 132 0.50 -32.78 4.86
CA HIS A 132 0.69 -33.29 6.22
C HIS A 132 0.97 -32.16 7.21
N ASP A 133 0.52 -32.38 8.46
CA ASP A 133 0.79 -31.51 9.61
C ASP A 133 0.54 -30.02 9.32
N LEU A 134 -0.64 -29.71 8.79
CA LEU A 134 -1.02 -28.36 8.44
C LEU A 134 -1.54 -27.61 9.65
N GLU A 135 -0.97 -26.43 9.89
CA GLU A 135 -1.40 -25.51 10.92
C GLU A 135 -1.71 -24.13 10.33
N SER A 136 -2.56 -23.40 11.04
CA SER A 136 -3.02 -22.07 10.65
C SER A 136 -2.27 -20.99 11.40
N TYR A 137 -1.78 -19.99 10.68
CA TYR A 137 -1.03 -18.88 11.24
C TYR A 137 -1.55 -17.54 10.72
N ILE A 138 -1.32 -16.51 11.50
CA ILE A 138 -1.35 -15.13 11.03
C ILE A 138 0.08 -14.64 10.87
N LEU A 139 0.43 -14.23 9.66
CA LEU A 139 1.71 -13.63 9.28
C LEU A 139 1.56 -12.12 9.06
N ASP A 140 2.67 -11.38 9.19
CA ASP A 140 2.85 -10.00 8.71
C ASP A 140 1.58 -9.11 8.65
N SER A 141 1.20 -8.51 9.78
CA SER A 141 0.09 -7.54 9.84
C SER A 141 -1.26 -8.06 9.32
N ALA A 142 -1.64 -9.28 9.73
CA ALA A 142 -2.95 -9.91 9.49
C ALA A 142 -3.14 -10.60 8.13
N ALA A 143 -2.10 -11.23 7.58
CA ALA A 143 -2.24 -12.17 6.46
C ALA A 143 -2.47 -13.59 7.00
N PRO A 144 -3.54 -14.30 6.60
CA PRO A 144 -3.68 -15.71 6.93
C PRO A 144 -2.64 -16.54 6.16
N ALA A 145 -2.15 -17.60 6.76
CA ALA A 145 -1.27 -18.57 6.13
C ALA A 145 -1.56 -19.97 6.67
N GLN A 146 -1.43 -20.95 5.79
CA GLN A 146 -1.45 -22.37 6.16
C GLN A 146 -0.10 -22.97 5.87
N MET A 147 0.59 -23.47 6.89
CA MET A 147 1.95 -23.96 6.76
C MET A 147 2.16 -25.20 7.63
N CYS A 148 3.09 -26.05 7.22
CA CYS A 148 3.65 -27.04 8.15
C CYS A 148 4.64 -26.37 9.13
N PRO A 149 4.88 -26.97 10.30
CA PRO A 149 5.76 -26.40 11.32
C PRO A 149 7.17 -26.05 10.81
N THR A 150 7.73 -26.88 9.94
CA THR A 150 9.06 -26.65 9.35
C THR A 150 9.09 -25.38 8.50
N CYS A 151 8.10 -25.19 7.62
CA CYS A 151 8.01 -24.00 6.78
C CYS A 151 7.72 -22.74 7.62
N TYR A 152 6.88 -22.86 8.65
CA TYR A 152 6.60 -21.75 9.56
C TYR A 152 7.84 -21.30 10.34
N ASN A 153 8.61 -22.24 10.89
CA ASN A 153 9.85 -21.94 11.61
C ASN A 153 10.90 -21.30 10.70
N ASN A 154 11.09 -21.85 9.49
CA ASN A 154 11.99 -21.28 8.48
C ASN A 154 11.58 -19.86 8.09
N TYR A 155 10.27 -19.61 7.95
CA TYR A 155 9.74 -18.29 7.68
C TYR A 155 10.01 -17.31 8.83
N CYS A 156 9.74 -17.72 10.07
CA CYS A 156 10.00 -16.90 11.26
C CYS A 156 11.49 -16.55 11.38
N GLN A 157 12.37 -17.54 11.27
CA GLN A 157 13.82 -17.34 11.32
C GLN A 157 14.30 -16.40 10.21
N SER A 158 13.86 -16.62 8.97
CA SER A 158 14.25 -15.77 7.83
C SER A 158 13.81 -14.33 8.01
N ASN A 159 12.60 -14.11 8.55
CA ASN A 159 12.09 -12.77 8.83
C ASN A 159 12.81 -12.11 10.00
N GLU A 160 13.18 -12.87 11.04
CA GLU A 160 14.00 -12.36 12.14
C GLU A 160 15.39 -11.93 11.68
N VAL A 161 16.05 -12.74 10.84
CA VAL A 161 17.36 -12.41 10.24
C VAL A 161 17.27 -11.14 9.40
N LYS A 162 16.26 -11.01 8.53
CA LYS A 162 16.03 -9.78 7.74
C LYS A 162 15.81 -8.56 8.64
N LYS A 163 14.99 -8.70 9.68
CA LYS A 163 14.74 -7.62 10.65
C LYS A 163 15.99 -7.23 11.43
N GLN A 164 16.80 -8.20 11.83
CA GLN A 164 18.07 -7.94 12.51
C GLN A 164 19.02 -7.21 11.57
N ALA A 165 19.14 -7.64 10.31
CA ALA A 165 19.94 -6.94 9.30
C ALA A 165 19.44 -5.50 9.08
N GLU A 166 18.13 -5.26 8.99
CA GLU A 166 17.55 -3.91 8.86
C GLU A 166 17.70 -3.04 10.10
N LYS A 167 17.72 -3.65 11.30
CA LYS A 167 18.02 -2.95 12.56
C LYS A 167 19.50 -2.60 12.67
N GLN A 168 20.38 -3.47 12.19
CA GLN A 168 21.83 -3.25 12.19
C GLN A 168 22.29 -2.29 11.09
N LYS A 169 21.51 -2.11 10.02
CA LYS A 169 21.81 -1.15 8.96
C LYS A 169 21.83 0.26 9.52
N ARG A 170 23.03 0.84 9.59
CA ARG A 170 23.24 2.23 10.00
C ARG A 170 22.75 3.16 8.90
N GLU A 171 22.05 4.21 9.29
CA GLU A 171 21.63 5.28 8.36
C GLU A 171 22.87 6.06 7.90
N ASN A 172 23.10 6.12 6.59
CA ASN A 172 24.11 7.01 6.01
C ASN A 172 23.48 8.38 5.78
N ILE A 173 23.56 9.26 6.78
CA ILE A 173 22.93 10.59 6.69
C ILE A 173 23.46 11.37 5.50
N ILE A 174 24.77 11.32 5.24
CA ILE A 174 25.40 12.04 4.12
C ILE A 174 24.86 11.52 2.80
N GLY A 175 24.90 10.20 2.59
CA GLY A 175 24.34 9.57 1.40
C GLY A 175 22.85 9.88 1.20
N GLY A 176 22.08 9.84 2.29
CA GLY A 176 20.66 10.19 2.26
C GLY A 176 20.42 11.64 1.85
N VAL A 177 21.14 12.60 2.42
CA VAL A 177 21.01 14.02 2.04
C VAL A 177 21.38 14.23 0.57
N THR A 178 22.44 13.57 0.08
CA THR A 178 22.80 13.60 -1.35
C THR A 178 21.67 13.04 -2.21
N GLY A 179 21.05 11.93 -1.80
CA GLY A 179 19.91 11.34 -2.50
C GLY A 179 18.67 12.22 -2.50
N ALA A 180 18.37 12.87 -1.37
CA ALA A 180 17.29 13.85 -1.27
C ALA A 180 17.53 15.04 -2.19
N PHE A 181 18.77 15.54 -2.24
CA PHE A 181 19.16 16.65 -3.10
C PHE A 181 18.95 16.32 -4.58
N ILE A 182 19.45 15.17 -5.05
CA ILE A 182 19.22 14.67 -6.42
C ILE A 182 17.71 14.55 -6.69
N GLY A 183 16.95 13.98 -5.75
CA GLY A 183 15.50 13.85 -5.86
C GLY A 183 14.79 15.20 -5.97
N THR A 184 15.24 16.22 -5.24
CA THR A 184 14.69 17.57 -5.39
C THR A 184 15.06 18.23 -6.70
N LEU A 185 16.25 18.00 -7.26
CA LEU A 185 16.61 18.54 -8.58
C LEU A 185 15.68 18.00 -9.67
N ILE A 186 15.34 16.71 -9.61
CA ILE A 186 14.34 16.10 -10.52
C ILE A 186 12.99 16.81 -10.34
N GLY A 187 12.56 17.01 -9.08
CA GLY A 187 11.35 17.75 -8.77
C GLY A 187 11.36 19.19 -9.26
N SER A 188 12.48 19.89 -9.14
CA SER A 188 12.67 21.28 -9.58
C SER A 188 12.48 21.42 -11.08
N VAL A 189 13.06 20.50 -11.86
CA VAL A 189 12.85 20.47 -13.31
C VAL A 189 11.38 20.23 -13.65
N CYS A 190 10.70 19.34 -12.94
CA CYS A 190 9.26 19.14 -13.12
C CYS A 190 8.44 20.39 -12.78
N ILE A 191 8.80 21.15 -11.73
CA ILE A 191 8.12 22.41 -11.39
C ILE A 191 8.24 23.40 -12.55
N ILE A 192 9.46 23.62 -13.05
CA ILE A 192 9.73 24.58 -14.12
C ILE A 192 9.01 24.16 -15.42
N LEU A 193 9.17 22.90 -15.85
CA LEU A 193 8.55 22.44 -17.10
C LEU A 193 7.02 22.52 -17.05
N LEU A 194 6.40 22.16 -15.92
CA LEU A 194 4.94 22.25 -15.77
C LEU A 194 4.44 23.70 -15.65
N GLY A 195 5.21 24.58 -15.02
CA GLY A 195 4.91 26.02 -14.93
C GLY A 195 4.89 26.68 -16.31
N GLN A 196 5.88 26.38 -17.14
CA GLN A 196 5.98 26.95 -18.50
C GLN A 196 4.86 26.50 -19.46
N ILE A 197 4.28 25.31 -19.27
CA ILE A 197 3.16 24.81 -20.09
C ILE A 197 1.78 25.26 -19.57
N GLY A 198 1.72 26.11 -18.54
CA GLY A 198 0.47 26.61 -17.96
C GLY A 198 -0.40 25.54 -17.29
N TYR A 199 0.15 24.33 -17.08
CA TYR A 199 -0.52 23.31 -16.27
C TYR A 199 -0.41 23.71 -14.80
N VAL A 200 -1.38 23.26 -14.00
CA VAL A 200 -1.36 23.51 -12.56
C VAL A 200 -0.04 22.94 -12.01
N ALA A 201 0.90 23.82 -11.67
CA ALA A 201 2.23 23.52 -11.10
C ALA A 201 2.14 22.77 -9.76
N SER A 202 0.94 22.40 -9.34
CA SER A 202 0.64 21.67 -8.13
C SER A 202 1.11 20.22 -8.19
N LEU A 203 0.94 19.51 -9.32
CA LEU A 203 1.30 18.08 -9.37
C LEU A 203 2.81 17.83 -9.23
N SER A 204 3.67 18.79 -9.58
CA SER A 204 5.13 18.67 -9.45
C SER A 204 5.61 18.69 -7.99
N GLY A 205 4.86 19.31 -7.07
CA GLY A 205 5.16 19.23 -5.63
C GLY A 205 5.12 17.79 -5.09
N LEU A 206 4.15 17.00 -5.57
CA LEU A 206 4.05 15.58 -5.24
C LEU A 206 5.29 14.82 -5.77
N VAL A 207 5.68 15.06 -7.02
CA VAL A 207 6.86 14.42 -7.62
C VAL A 207 8.12 14.77 -6.83
N MET A 208 8.35 16.05 -6.52
CA MET A 208 9.52 16.48 -5.75
C MET A 208 9.60 15.79 -4.39
N SER A 209 8.50 15.79 -3.63
CA SER A 209 8.48 15.20 -2.29
C SER A 209 8.72 13.69 -2.31
N VAL A 210 8.09 12.95 -3.23
CA VAL A 210 8.28 11.51 -3.36
C VAL A 210 9.71 11.18 -3.79
N CYS A 211 10.22 11.85 -4.83
CA CYS A 211 11.59 11.66 -5.34
C CYS A 211 12.65 11.99 -4.28
N ALA A 212 12.50 13.08 -3.53
CA ALA A 212 13.43 13.46 -2.48
C ALA A 212 13.44 12.47 -1.31
N LEU A 213 12.27 12.09 -0.79
CA LEU A 213 12.18 11.15 0.33
C LEU A 213 12.66 9.74 -0.06
N LYS A 214 12.31 9.27 -1.26
CA LYS A 214 12.78 7.97 -1.77
C LYS A 214 14.25 8.00 -2.16
N GLY A 215 14.75 9.11 -2.69
CA GLY A 215 16.17 9.34 -2.93
C GLY A 215 16.98 9.27 -1.64
N TYR A 216 16.49 9.88 -0.56
CA TYR A 216 17.09 9.76 0.77
C TYR A 216 17.12 8.30 1.23
N GLU A 217 15.99 7.60 1.16
CA GLU A 217 15.89 6.21 1.61
C GLU A 217 16.84 5.29 0.83
N LEU A 218 17.00 5.52 -0.48
CA LEU A 218 17.85 4.72 -1.36
C LEU A 218 19.34 4.86 -1.03
N LEU A 219 19.83 6.09 -0.92
CA LEU A 219 21.26 6.35 -0.69
C LEU A 219 21.65 6.42 0.79
N GLY A 220 20.70 6.78 1.65
CA GLY A 220 20.86 6.78 3.11
C GLY A 220 20.64 5.40 3.72
N GLY A 221 20.07 4.47 2.95
CA GLY A 221 19.83 3.08 3.32
C GLY A 221 18.66 2.87 4.27
N LYS A 222 18.24 3.91 4.99
CA LYS A 222 17.08 3.97 5.88
C LYS A 222 16.62 5.42 5.99
N LEU A 223 15.32 5.65 6.10
CA LEU A 223 14.75 6.97 6.35
C LEU A 223 14.30 7.03 7.81
N THR A 224 15.13 7.57 8.70
CA THR A 224 14.75 7.77 10.11
C THR A 224 14.08 9.13 10.32
N LYS A 225 13.64 9.42 11.56
CA LYS A 225 13.14 10.76 11.92
C LYS A 225 14.12 11.87 11.56
N LYS A 226 15.44 11.63 11.69
CA LYS A 226 16.47 12.61 11.33
C LYS A 226 16.50 12.84 9.81
N GLY A 227 16.46 11.77 9.02
CA GLY A 227 16.39 11.84 7.57
C GLY A 227 15.12 12.51 7.04
N ILE A 228 13.97 12.27 7.70
CA ILE A 228 12.71 12.96 7.38
C ILE A 228 12.87 14.46 7.59
N VAL A 229 13.36 14.91 8.75
CA VAL A 229 13.54 16.34 9.04
C VAL A 229 14.52 16.98 8.03
N ALA A 230 15.67 16.35 7.78
CA ALA A 230 16.65 16.86 6.82
C ALA A 230 16.07 16.96 5.39
N SER A 231 15.36 15.94 4.93
CA SER A 231 14.72 15.93 3.62
C SER A 231 13.60 16.97 3.53
N SER A 232 12.78 17.13 4.58
CA SER A 232 11.71 18.13 4.62
C SER A 232 12.23 19.55 4.52
N VAL A 233 13.30 19.89 5.26
CA VAL A 233 13.95 21.22 5.16
C VAL A 233 14.45 21.47 3.73
N LEU A 234 15.10 20.46 3.14
CA LEU A 234 15.64 20.55 1.78
C LEU A 234 14.53 20.73 0.74
N ILE A 235 13.44 19.95 0.84
CA ILE A 235 12.26 20.10 -0.02
C ILE A 235 11.68 21.51 0.10
N ILE A 236 11.49 22.03 1.32
CA ILE A 236 10.90 23.36 1.54
C ILE A 236 11.73 24.45 0.85
N ALA A 237 13.05 24.39 1.01
CA ALA A 237 13.99 25.33 0.39
C ALA A 237 13.97 25.20 -1.14
N MET A 238 14.00 23.97 -1.67
CA MET A 238 14.04 23.73 -3.12
C MET A 238 12.71 24.05 -3.81
N VAL A 239 11.56 23.87 -3.17
CA VAL A 239 10.26 24.34 -3.69
C VAL A 239 10.28 25.84 -3.89
N TYR A 240 10.70 26.60 -2.86
CA TYR A 240 10.78 28.06 -2.94
C TYR A 240 11.71 28.51 -4.07
N LEU A 241 12.91 27.92 -4.14
CA LEU A 241 13.90 28.25 -5.16
C LEU A 241 13.39 27.92 -6.57
N SER A 242 12.78 26.75 -6.75
CA SER A 242 12.28 26.30 -8.06
C SER A 242 11.12 27.16 -8.54
N HIS A 243 10.18 27.51 -7.65
CA HIS A 243 9.08 28.41 -7.97
C HIS A 243 9.59 29.80 -8.37
N ARG A 244 10.61 30.30 -7.65
CA ARG A 244 11.22 31.60 -7.98
C ARG A 244 11.96 31.56 -9.32
N VAL A 245 12.65 30.47 -9.63
CA VAL A 245 13.28 30.26 -10.95
C VAL A 245 12.23 30.16 -12.07
N ASP A 246 11.11 29.47 -11.85
CA ASP A 246 10.02 29.39 -12.83
C ASP A 246 9.45 30.77 -13.18
N TYR A 247 9.14 31.59 -12.17
CA TYR A 247 8.72 32.98 -12.40
C TYR A 247 9.82 33.82 -13.06
N ALA A 248 11.08 33.64 -12.70
CA ALA A 248 12.21 34.34 -13.33
C ALA A 248 12.31 34.02 -14.83
N ILE A 249 12.09 32.77 -15.23
CA ILE A 249 12.06 32.37 -16.65
C ILE A 249 10.89 33.04 -17.37
N THR A 250 9.71 33.08 -16.75
CA THR A 250 8.53 33.75 -17.31
C THR A 250 8.76 35.25 -17.53
N ILE A 251 9.38 35.93 -16.55
CA ILE A 251 9.73 37.35 -16.63
C ILE A 251 10.80 37.59 -17.70
N ALA A 252 11.86 36.77 -17.71
CA ALA A 252 12.93 36.84 -18.69
C ALA A 252 12.40 36.75 -20.13
N ASN A 253 11.49 35.80 -20.37
CA ASN A 253 10.85 35.63 -21.68
C ASN A 253 9.94 36.82 -22.03
N TYR A 254 9.23 37.39 -21.06
CA TYR A 254 8.33 38.52 -21.29
C TYR A 254 9.09 39.83 -21.59
N PHE A 255 10.12 40.15 -20.81
CA PHE A 255 10.89 41.39 -20.93
C PHE A 255 12.13 41.25 -21.84
N ASN A 256 12.41 40.07 -22.40
CA ASN A 256 13.61 39.78 -23.20
C ASN A 256 14.93 40.11 -22.47
N VAL A 257 14.98 39.82 -21.17
CA VAL A 257 16.18 39.99 -20.32
C VAL A 257 16.66 38.63 -19.83
N ASP A 258 17.85 38.57 -19.22
CA ASP A 258 18.39 37.31 -18.71
C ASP A 258 17.65 36.82 -17.45
N VAL A 259 17.69 35.50 -17.21
CA VAL A 259 17.00 34.83 -16.10
C VAL A 259 17.55 35.24 -14.74
N ILE A 260 18.85 35.56 -14.65
CA ILE A 260 19.49 35.91 -13.37
C ILE A 260 19.03 37.30 -12.93
N THR A 261 19.07 38.28 -13.85
CA THR A 261 18.52 39.62 -13.64
C THR A 261 17.04 39.53 -13.27
N SER A 262 16.25 38.75 -14.02
CA SER A 262 14.83 38.52 -13.71
C SER A 262 14.62 37.93 -12.32
N PHE A 263 15.45 36.97 -11.91
CA PHE A 263 15.37 36.34 -10.58
C PHE A 263 15.63 37.32 -9.44
N HIS A 264 16.56 38.26 -9.64
CA HIS A 264 16.86 39.32 -8.69
C HIS A 264 15.76 40.38 -8.63
N SER A 265 15.11 40.70 -9.75
CA SER A 265 14.06 41.73 -9.83
C SER A 265 12.69 41.30 -9.29
N ILE A 266 12.45 40.00 -9.03
CA ILE A 266 11.15 39.51 -8.53
C ILE A 266 10.61 40.30 -7.31
N PRO A 267 11.40 40.60 -6.26
CA PRO A 267 10.90 41.36 -5.10
C PRO A 267 10.45 42.78 -5.47
N ASP A 268 11.20 43.46 -6.34
CA ASP A 268 10.88 44.82 -6.78
C ASP A 268 9.62 44.81 -7.67
N LEU A 269 9.53 43.84 -8.59
CA LEU A 269 8.37 43.65 -9.46
C LEU A 269 7.08 43.28 -8.69
N LEU A 270 7.21 42.59 -7.55
CA LEU A 270 6.09 42.35 -6.63
C LEU A 270 5.70 43.61 -5.86
N ALA A 271 6.67 44.43 -5.45
CA ALA A 271 6.43 45.68 -4.73
C ALA A 271 5.77 46.76 -5.62
N GLU A 272 6.16 46.82 -6.89
CA GLU A 272 5.58 47.71 -7.90
C GLU A 272 4.24 47.20 -8.47
N ALA A 273 3.73 46.05 -7.98
CA ALA A 273 2.51 45.40 -8.44
C ALA A 273 2.48 45.04 -9.95
N ILE A 274 3.66 44.93 -10.57
CA ILE A 274 3.82 44.46 -11.95
C ILE A 274 3.54 42.95 -12.02
N ILE A 275 3.95 42.21 -10.98
CA ILE A 275 3.53 40.83 -10.75
C ILE A 275 2.38 40.84 -9.76
N ASP A 276 1.27 40.17 -10.10
CA ASP A 276 0.19 39.96 -9.13
C ASP A 276 0.69 39.09 -7.98
N SER A 277 0.89 39.74 -6.83
CA SER A 277 1.31 39.11 -5.58
C SER A 277 0.34 37.99 -5.17
N THR A 278 -0.96 38.16 -5.44
CA THR A 278 -1.97 37.16 -5.08
C THR A 278 -1.72 35.87 -5.85
N SER A 279 -1.59 35.95 -7.17
CA SER A 279 -1.26 34.81 -8.03
C SER A 279 0.07 34.16 -7.64
N TYR A 280 1.12 34.95 -7.39
CA TYR A 280 2.44 34.44 -7.00
C TYR A 280 2.40 33.60 -5.72
N TYR A 281 1.82 34.14 -4.64
CA TYR A 281 1.76 33.42 -3.36
C TYR A 281 0.73 32.29 -3.37
N THR A 282 -0.34 32.40 -4.17
CA THR A 282 -1.33 31.32 -4.33
C THR A 282 -0.71 30.11 -5.02
N ASN A 283 0.05 30.33 -6.10
CA ASN A 283 0.76 29.26 -6.81
C ASN A 283 1.81 28.61 -5.92
N LEU A 284 2.64 29.41 -5.23
CA LEU A 284 3.62 28.89 -4.28
C LEU A 284 2.95 28.06 -3.17
N GLY A 285 1.86 28.57 -2.58
CA GLY A 285 1.08 27.85 -1.58
C GLY A 285 0.52 26.53 -2.11
N MET A 286 0.06 26.50 -3.35
CA MET A 286 -0.47 25.28 -3.98
C MET A 286 0.63 24.22 -4.19
N VAL A 287 1.83 24.61 -4.63
CA VAL A 287 2.97 23.68 -4.75
C VAL A 287 3.31 23.07 -3.38
N TYR A 288 3.30 23.87 -2.31
CA TYR A 288 3.52 23.36 -0.95
C TYR A 288 2.43 22.38 -0.50
N VAL A 289 1.16 22.67 -0.76
CA VAL A 289 0.04 21.76 -0.42
C VAL A 289 0.20 20.40 -1.10
N PHE A 290 0.56 20.38 -2.38
CA PHE A 290 0.76 19.12 -3.10
C PHE A 290 2.05 18.40 -2.72
N THR A 291 3.08 19.15 -2.33
CA THR A 291 4.28 18.60 -1.70
C THR A 291 3.93 17.86 -0.42
N LEU A 292 3.04 18.41 0.41
CA LEU A 292 2.52 17.71 1.59
C LEU A 292 1.72 16.46 1.21
N PHE A 293 0.87 16.52 0.18
CA PHE A 293 0.14 15.36 -0.31
C PHE A 293 1.05 14.22 -0.79
N GLY A 294 2.23 14.49 -1.34
CA GLY A 294 3.22 13.46 -1.67
C GLY A 294 4.06 13.00 -0.46
N ALA A 295 4.43 13.93 0.41
CA ALA A 295 5.29 13.64 1.57
C ALA A 295 4.59 12.79 2.65
N VAL A 296 3.37 13.15 3.04
CA VAL A 296 2.62 12.50 4.13
C VAL A 296 2.40 10.99 3.89
N PRO A 297 1.86 10.52 2.75
CA PRO A 297 1.69 9.09 2.51
C PRO A 297 3.04 8.36 2.43
N THR A 298 4.07 9.00 1.89
CA THR A 298 5.41 8.42 1.79
C THR A 298 6.02 8.20 3.18
N ILE A 299 6.00 9.23 4.03
CA ILE A 299 6.50 9.17 5.41
C ILE A 299 5.70 8.16 6.24
N THR A 300 4.37 8.21 6.16
CA THR A 300 3.51 7.30 6.95
C THR A 300 3.70 5.85 6.54
N ASN A 301 3.82 5.55 5.25
CA ASN A 301 4.11 4.19 4.77
C ASN A 301 5.50 3.71 5.24
N THR A 302 6.52 4.55 5.17
CA THR A 302 7.86 4.19 5.64
C THR A 302 7.88 3.96 7.16
N LEU A 303 7.24 4.82 7.96
CA LEU A 303 7.14 4.64 9.41
C LEU A 303 6.29 3.43 9.79
N LYS A 304 5.20 3.16 9.07
CA LYS A 304 4.36 1.98 9.29
C LYS A 304 5.12 0.70 9.00
N ASN A 305 5.90 0.65 7.93
CA ASN A 305 6.72 -0.52 7.60
C ASN A 305 7.82 -0.74 8.65
N GLN A 306 8.41 0.33 9.19
CA GLN A 306 9.40 0.25 10.28
C GLN A 306 8.78 -0.20 11.62
N ASN A 307 7.55 0.21 11.90
CA ASN A 307 6.83 -0.08 13.14
C ASN A 307 5.86 -1.27 13.04
N ALA A 308 5.82 -1.97 11.90
CA ALA A 308 5.00 -3.16 11.74
C ALA A 308 5.50 -4.24 12.70
N SER A 309 4.87 -4.28 13.88
CA SER A 309 5.01 -5.35 14.84
C SER A 309 4.35 -6.60 14.24
N ASN A 310 5.08 -7.32 13.38
CA ASN A 310 4.64 -8.63 12.90
C ASN A 310 4.68 -9.59 14.09
N SER A 311 3.58 -9.66 14.83
CA SER A 311 3.34 -10.83 15.67
C SER A 311 2.91 -11.93 14.72
N ASN A 312 3.82 -12.86 14.43
CA ASN A 312 3.45 -14.13 13.86
C ASN A 312 2.89 -14.98 15.00
N TYR A 313 1.71 -15.54 14.84
CA TYR A 313 1.14 -16.42 15.86
C TYR A 313 0.24 -17.47 15.22
N ARG A 314 0.08 -18.56 15.93
CA ARG A 314 -0.78 -19.68 15.56
C ARG A 314 -2.24 -19.33 15.87
N LEU A 315 -3.13 -19.72 14.96
CA LEU A 315 -4.56 -19.76 15.17
C LEU A 315 -4.93 -21.13 15.74
N ASN A 316 -5.79 -21.13 16.76
CA ASN A 316 -6.30 -22.37 17.34
C ASN A 316 -7.53 -22.78 16.54
N MET A 317 -7.35 -23.71 15.60
CA MET A 317 -8.44 -24.40 14.92
C MET A 317 -9.03 -25.51 15.78
#